data_AF-A0A9D7I1P7-F1
#
_entry.id   AF-A0A9D7I1P7-F1
#
_cell.length_a   1.000
_cell.length_b   1.000
_cell.length_c   1.000
_cell.angle_alpha   90.00
_cell.angle_beta   90.00
_cell.angle_gamma   90.00
#
_symmetry.space_group_name_H-M   'P 1'
#
loop_
_entity.id
_entity.type
_entity.pdbx_description
1 polymer ?
#
loop_
_entity_poly.entity_id
_entity_poly.type
_entity_poly.pdbx_seq_one_letter_code
_entity_poly.pdbx_strand_id
1 'polypeptide(L)'
;MQKKGPDAKVYYAELINIFRLFIFRKKGILSLQKTTDDLIVQVKDVINDKDQFDKLSQALRLSDFVKFAKYIPAESDKEDSFQHIKNTITNIEKSETKTLPSGKK
;
A
#
# COMPACT_ATOMS: atom_id res chain seq x y z
N MET A 1 -31.38 9.76 -1.67
CA MET A 1 -30.26 10.38 -2.42
C MET A 1 -28.99 9.63 -2.03
N GLN A 2 -28.40 8.91 -2.98
CA GLN A 2 -27.21 8.08 -2.73
C GLN A 2 -26.04 8.98 -2.30
N LYS A 3 -25.49 8.74 -1.10
CA LYS A 3 -24.21 9.33 -0.70
C LYS A 3 -23.16 8.80 -1.66
N LYS A 4 -22.83 9.59 -2.67
CA LYS A 4 -21.72 9.30 -3.57
C LYS A 4 -20.47 9.32 -2.68
N GLY A 5 -19.99 8.13 -2.31
CA GLY A 5 -18.73 7.99 -1.60
C GLY A 5 -17.61 8.67 -2.39
N PRO A 6 -16.45 8.94 -1.77
CA PRO A 6 -15.31 9.48 -2.50
C PRO A 6 -15.08 8.64 -3.76
N ASP A 7 -14.89 9.32 -4.90
CA ASP A 7 -14.60 8.68 -6.17
C ASP A 7 -13.53 7.61 -5.97
N ALA A 8 -13.74 6.40 -6.50
CA ALA A 8 -12.81 5.29 -6.33
C ALA A 8 -11.37 5.71 -6.66
N LYS A 9 -11.19 6.57 -7.67
CA LYS A 9 -9.91 7.20 -8.01
C LYS A 9 -9.24 7.90 -6.83
N VAL A 10 -9.98 8.74 -6.11
CA VAL A 10 -9.47 9.49 -4.96
C VAL A 10 -9.12 8.52 -3.84
N TYR A 11 -10.01 7.56 -3.56
CA TYR A 11 -9.77 6.57 -2.52
C TYR A 11 -8.48 5.76 -2.75
N TYR A 12 -8.32 5.20 -3.95
CA TYR A 12 -7.15 4.41 -4.30
C TYR A 12 -5.87 5.25 -4.37
N ALA A 13 -5.97 6.51 -4.82
CA ALA A 13 -4.86 7.45 -4.83
C ALA A 13 -4.39 7.82 -3.41
N GLU A 14 -5.32 8.04 -2.48
CA GLU A 14 -4.97 8.30 -1.08
C GLU A 14 -4.41 7.05 -0.40
N LEU A 15 -5.02 5.88 -0.63
CA LEU A 15 -4.58 4.62 -0.06
C LEU A 15 -3.12 4.30 -0.44
N ILE A 16 -2.78 4.46 -1.72
CA ILE A 16 -1.39 4.23 -2.17
C ILE A 16 -0.44 5.31 -1.67
N ASN A 17 -0.91 6.56 -1.53
CA ASN A 17 -0.08 7.64 -0.99
C ASN A 17 0.26 7.40 0.49
N ILE A 18 -0.71 6.96 1.29
CA ILE A 18 -0.50 6.56 2.69
C ILE A 18 0.53 5.43 2.77
N PHE A 19 0.38 4.41 1.93
CA PHE A 19 1.33 3.29 1.89
C PHE A 19 2.75 3.74 1.50
N ARG A 20 2.88 4.59 0.45
CA ARG A 20 4.15 5.17 0.03
C ARG A 20 4.81 5.94 1.18
N LEU A 21 4.06 6.82 1.84
CA LEU A 21 4.57 7.61 2.95
C LEU A 21 5.00 6.72 4.13
N PHE A 22 4.22 5.68 4.44
CA PHE A 22 4.57 4.71 5.48
C PHE A 22 5.91 4.03 5.18
N ILE A 23 6.07 3.47 3.98
CA ILE A 23 7.30 2.79 3.56
C ILE A 23 8.49 3.75 3.53
N PHE A 24 8.29 4.99 3.08
CA PHE A 24 9.34 6.01 3.12
C PHE A 24 9.77 6.34 4.55
N ARG A 25 8.82 6.51 5.47
CA ARG A 25 9.12 6.84 6.87
C ARG A 25 9.73 5.67 7.65
N LYS A 26 9.33 4.43 7.35
CA LYS A 26 9.79 3.23 8.05
C LYS A 26 11.10 2.69 7.51
N LYS A 27 11.21 2.58 6.18
CA LYS A 27 12.36 1.95 5.50
C LYS A 27 13.30 2.93 4.81
N GLY A 28 12.95 4.21 4.73
CA GLY A 28 13.73 5.20 3.96
C GLY A 28 13.64 5.01 2.45
N ILE A 29 12.76 4.13 1.97
CA ILE A 29 12.57 3.85 0.54
C ILE A 29 11.89 5.06 -0.12
N LEU A 30 12.50 5.62 -1.17
CA LEU A 30 12.01 6.78 -1.94
C LEU A 30 10.76 6.45 -2.80
N SER A 31 9.73 5.86 -2.19
CA SER A 31 8.49 5.39 -2.80
C SER A 31 7.67 6.50 -3.48
N LEU A 32 7.83 7.76 -3.06
CA LEU A 32 7.05 8.90 -3.59
C LEU A 32 7.43 9.25 -5.03
N GLN A 33 8.69 9.06 -5.43
CA GLN A 33 9.19 9.38 -6.77
C GLN A 33 9.23 8.17 -7.71
N LYS A 34 8.98 6.98 -7.16
CA LYS A 34 9.09 5.70 -7.86
C LYS A 34 7.77 5.33 -8.53
N THR A 35 7.86 4.52 -9.59
CA THR A 35 6.67 3.90 -10.20
C THR A 35 6.08 2.84 -9.26
N THR A 36 4.87 2.39 -9.54
CA THR A 36 4.23 1.33 -8.75
C THR A 36 4.99 0.00 -8.87
N ASP A 37 5.47 -0.35 -10.06
CA ASP A 37 6.32 -1.54 -10.25
C ASP A 37 7.64 -1.42 -9.47
N ASP A 38 8.29 -0.26 -9.48
CA ASP A 38 9.47 -0.01 -8.66
C ASP A 38 9.19 -0.14 -7.15
N LEU A 39 8.01 0.33 -6.70
CA LEU A 39 7.59 0.19 -5.31
C LEU A 39 7.40 -1.28 -4.96
N ILE A 40 6.73 -2.05 -5.82
CA ILE A 40 6.53 -3.50 -5.69
C ILE A 40 7.87 -4.22 -5.56
N VAL A 41 8.85 -3.91 -6.43
CA VAL A 41 10.18 -4.54 -6.33
C VAL A 41 10.84 -4.23 -4.99
N GLN A 42 10.76 -2.99 -4.50
CA GLN A 42 11.39 -2.60 -3.23
C GLN A 42 10.70 -3.21 -2.00
N VAL A 43 9.37 -3.34 -2.02
CA VAL A 43 8.65 -3.97 -0.90
C VAL A 43 8.83 -5.49 -0.88
N LYS A 44 9.26 -6.11 -1.98
CA LYS A 44 9.60 -7.53 -2.04
C LYS A 44 10.74 -7.89 -1.09
N ASP A 45 11.75 -7.04 -0.98
CA ASP A 45 12.87 -7.21 -0.04
C ASP A 45 12.46 -6.93 1.42
N VAL A 46 11.31 -6.28 1.64
CA VAL A 46 10.79 -5.94 2.96
C VAL A 46 9.80 -6.99 3.48
N ILE A 47 9.02 -7.59 2.60
CA ILE A 47 7.96 -8.54 2.92
C ILE A 47 8.43 -9.95 2.58
N ASN A 48 8.81 -10.72 3.60
CA ASN A 48 9.19 -12.13 3.42
C ASN A 48 8.01 -13.07 3.14
N ASP A 49 6.79 -12.63 3.40
CA ASP A 49 5.58 -13.42 3.14
C ASP A 49 5.12 -13.23 1.70
N LYS A 50 5.23 -14.30 0.91
CA LYS A 50 4.90 -14.28 -0.52
C LYS A 50 3.41 -14.03 -0.79
N ASP A 51 2.51 -14.61 0.02
CA ASP A 51 1.07 -14.42 -0.15
C ASP A 51 0.67 -12.97 0.14
N GLN A 52 1.22 -12.38 1.20
CA GLN A 52 1.02 -10.97 1.52
C GLN A 52 1.60 -10.05 0.44
N PHE A 53 2.79 -10.37 -0.06
CA PHE A 53 3.42 -9.63 -1.15
C PHE A 53 2.56 -9.66 -2.42
N ASP A 54 2.06 -10.83 -2.83
CA ASP A 54 1.24 -10.98 -4.03
C ASP A 54 -0.08 -10.20 -3.90
N LYS A 55 -0.73 -10.24 -2.73
CA LYS A 55 -1.94 -9.45 -2.42
C LYS A 55 -1.69 -7.95 -2.45
N LEU A 56 -0.59 -7.50 -1.87
CA LEU A 56 -0.19 -6.09 -1.92
C LEU A 56 0.07 -5.64 -3.36
N SER A 57 0.82 -6.43 -4.14
CA SER A 57 1.14 -6.09 -5.53
C SER A 57 -0.12 -5.95 -6.36
N GLN A 58 -1.12 -6.82 -6.15
CA GLN A 58 -2.43 -6.72 -6.78
C GLN A 58 -3.14 -5.43 -6.40
N ALA A 59 -3.20 -5.09 -5.12
CA ALA A 59 -3.83 -3.84 -4.66
C ALA A 59 -3.15 -2.58 -5.24
N LEU A 60 -1.81 -2.58 -5.32
CA LEU A 60 -1.04 -1.48 -5.88
C LEU A 60 -1.28 -1.33 -7.40
N ARG A 61 -1.27 -2.43 -8.16
CA ARG A 61 -1.59 -2.42 -9.59
C ARG A 61 -3.03 -2.01 -9.86
N LEU A 62 -3.96 -2.48 -9.02
CA LEU A 62 -5.37 -2.10 -9.09
C LEU A 62 -5.55 -0.59 -8.93
N SER A 63 -4.85 0.01 -7.96
CA SER A 63 -4.85 1.46 -7.75
C SER A 63 -4.47 2.24 -9.02
N ASP A 64 -3.44 1.78 -9.75
CA ASP A 64 -3.06 2.40 -11.02
C ASP A 64 -4.14 2.24 -12.09
N PHE A 65 -4.73 1.04 -12.25
CA PHE A 65 -5.81 0.84 -13.20
C PHE A 65 -7.02 1.75 -12.93
N VAL A 66 -7.39 1.91 -11.66
CA VAL A 66 -8.49 2.80 -11.24
C VAL A 66 -8.13 4.26 -11.50
N LYS A 67 -6.89 4.68 -11.18
CA LYS A 67 -6.39 6.04 -11.42
C LYS A 67 -6.43 6.42 -12.90
N PHE A 68 -6.03 5.49 -13.78
CA PHE A 68 -6.10 5.68 -15.23
C PHE A 68 -7.50 5.41 -15.83
N ALA A 69 -8.52 5.20 -14.99
CA ALA A 69 -9.88 4.89 -15.38
C ALA A 69 -10.02 3.64 -16.28
N LYS A 70 -9.03 2.74 -16.22
CA LYS A 70 -9.01 1.47 -16.96
C LYS A 70 -9.84 0.38 -16.27
N TYR A 71 -10.17 0.59 -14.99
CA TYR A 71 -10.95 -0.36 -14.19
C TYR A 71 -11.90 0.37 -13.24
N ILE A 72 -13.12 -0.17 -13.09
CA ILE A 72 -14.12 0.31 -12.13
C ILE A 72 -14.18 -0.75 -11.01
N PRO A 73 -13.64 -0.45 -9.82
CA PRO A 73 -13.56 -1.43 -8.75
C PRO A 73 -14.92 -1.63 -8.09
N ALA A 74 -15.20 -2.88 -7.74
CA ALA A 74 -16.33 -3.22 -6.89
C ALA A 74 -16.07 -2.78 -5.44
N GLU A 75 -17.12 -2.73 -4.63
CA GLU A 75 -17.00 -2.40 -3.20
C GLU A 75 -16.17 -3.45 -2.45
N SER A 76 -16.25 -4.73 -2.88
CA SER A 76 -15.38 -5.81 -2.41
C SER A 76 -13.91 -5.54 -2.71
N ASP A 77 -13.57 -5.17 -3.95
CA ASP A 77 -12.17 -4.89 -4.36
C ASP A 77 -11.54 -3.79 -3.50
N LYS A 78 -12.37 -2.79 -3.15
CA LYS A 78 -11.98 -1.66 -2.31
C LYS A 78 -11.63 -2.12 -0.89
N GLU A 79 -12.50 -2.92 -0.28
CA GLU A 79 -12.26 -3.49 1.05
C GLU A 79 -11.03 -4.42 1.02
N ASP A 80 -10.91 -5.30 0.03
CA ASP A 80 -9.79 -6.23 -0.11
C ASP A 80 -8.47 -5.46 -0.21
N SER A 81 -8.40 -4.45 -1.08
CA SER A 81 -7.22 -3.59 -1.24
C SER A 81 -6.83 -2.89 0.07
N PHE A 82 -7.82 -2.39 0.80
CA PHE A 82 -7.60 -1.76 2.10
C PHE A 82 -7.05 -2.74 3.13
N GLN A 83 -7.68 -3.92 3.26
CA GLN A 83 -7.23 -4.97 4.18
C GLN A 83 -5.83 -5.45 3.83
N HIS A 84 -5.51 -5.66 2.55
CA HIS A 84 -4.18 -6.08 2.11
C HIS A 84 -3.09 -5.06 2.47
N ILE A 85 -3.33 -3.78 2.20
CA ILE A 85 -2.38 -2.71 2.54
C ILE A 85 -2.25 -2.56 4.06
N LYS A 86 -3.36 -2.59 4.80
CA LYS A 86 -3.37 -2.51 6.26
C LYS A 86 -2.64 -3.68 6.93
N ASN A 87 -2.88 -4.90 6.44
CA ASN A 87 -2.22 -6.11 6.93
C ASN A 87 -0.72 -6.05 6.64
N THR A 88 -0.34 -5.59 5.44
CA THR A 88 1.06 -5.36 5.10
C THR A 88 1.74 -4.39 6.06
N ILE A 89 1.14 -3.21 6.27
CA ILE A 89 1.65 -2.19 7.21
C ILE A 89 1.84 -2.81 8.60
N THR A 90 0.81 -3.49 9.11
CA THR A 90 0.83 -4.13 10.43
C THR A 90 1.92 -5.19 10.54
N ASN A 91 2.11 -6.00 9.49
CA ASN A 91 3.13 -7.04 9.45
C ASN A 91 4.54 -6.44 9.40
N ILE A 92 4.75 -5.38 8.63
CA ILE A 92 6.02 -4.64 8.59
C ILE A 92 6.30 -4.09 9.99
N GLU A 93 5.34 -3.43 10.65
CA GLU A 93 5.52 -2.91 12.00
C GLU A 93 5.84 -4.02 13.02
N LYS A 94 5.14 -5.17 12.96
CA LYS A 94 5.42 -6.33 13.81
C LYS A 94 6.79 -6.94 13.55
N SER A 95 7.27 -6.93 12.31
CA SER A 95 8.59 -7.47 11.95
C SER A 95 9.73 -6.56 12.44
N GLU A 96 9.49 -5.25 12.56
CA GLU A 96 10.49 -4.27 13.00
C GLU A 96 10.65 -4.18 14.52
N THR A 97 9.67 -4.60 15.32
CA THR A 97 9.76 -4.55 16.79
C THR A 97 10.76 -5.55 17.40
N LYS A 98 11.45 -6.37 16.58
CA LYS A 98 12.49 -7.30 17.04
C LYS A 98 13.92 -6.72 17.01
N THR A 99 14.13 -5.47 16.57
CA THR A 99 15.47 -4.82 16.61
C THR A 99 15.44 -3.47 17.34
N LEU A 100 15.46 -3.57 18.68
CA LEU A 100 16.04 -2.69 19.72
C LEU A 100 15.74 -1.17 19.79
N PRO A 101 15.80 -0.59 21.02
CA PRO A 101 15.38 0.76 21.38
C PRO A 101 16.47 1.81 21.09
N SER A 102 16.09 3.08 21.18
CA SER A 102 16.92 4.28 21.42
C SER A 102 16.80 5.37 20.34
N GLY A 103 16.18 6.48 20.76
CA GLY A 103 16.88 7.76 20.89
C GLY A 103 17.37 8.45 19.61
N LYS A 104 16.67 9.53 19.24
CA LYS A 104 17.31 10.79 18.80
C LYS A 104 16.53 11.92 19.50
N LYS A 105 17.07 12.38 20.64
CA LYS A 105 17.83 13.63 20.84
C LYS A 105 16.94 14.86 20.77
#